data_AF-A0A432R9S3-F1
#
_entry.id   AF-A0A432R9S3-F1
#
_cell.length_a   1.000
_cell.length_b   1.000
_cell.length_c   1.000
_cell.angle_alpha   90.00
_cell.angle_beta   90.00
_cell.angle_gamma   90.00
#
_symmetry.space_group_name_H-M   'P 1'
#
loop_
_entity.id
_entity.type
_entity.pdbx_description
1 polymer ?
#
loop_
_entity_poly.entity_id
_entity_poly.type
_entity_poly.pdbx_seq_one_letter_code
_entity_poly.pdbx_strand_id
1 'polypeptide(L)'
;MQEETISPEQWAAICEALSALPPNTRRKLIELVLEEAYAVKDVAELMSVSPSAVSRYIHGTLVPGTGALCRLVMNAQPELRDKLLALVAKTTWNLTYNVLKNIAAHDYASTVIEEIADEISRLLETIKEKHSPRKQA
;
A
#
# COMPACT_ATOMS: atom_id res chain seq x y z
N MET A 1 15.45 -3.95 18.93
CA MET A 1 15.06 -3.87 17.51
C MET A 1 15.18 -2.42 17.11
N GLN A 2 15.98 -2.09 16.10
CA GLN A 2 15.93 -0.77 15.49
C GLN A 2 14.67 -0.76 14.60
N GLU A 3 13.74 0.16 14.85
CA GLU A 3 12.62 0.38 13.93
C GLU A 3 13.19 0.89 12.60
N GLU A 4 13.08 0.09 11.54
CA GLU A 4 13.44 0.54 10.20
C GLU A 4 12.50 1.67 9.80
N THR A 5 13.05 2.89 9.80
CA THR A 5 12.30 4.10 9.45
C THR A 5 12.15 4.16 7.92
N ILE A 6 10.91 4.22 7.43
CA ILE A 6 10.63 4.42 6.00
C ILE A 6 11.17 5.80 5.60
N SER A 7 12.00 5.84 4.55
CA SER A 7 12.63 7.06 4.07
C SER A 7 11.62 8.03 3.43
N PRO A 8 11.93 9.34 3.34
CA PRO A 8 11.05 10.30 2.67
C PRO A 8 10.73 9.94 1.21
N GLU A 9 11.71 9.38 0.49
CA GLU A 9 11.56 8.93 -0.90
C GLU A 9 10.62 7.73 -1.00
N GLN A 10 10.74 6.77 -0.07
CA GLN A 10 9.82 5.64 0.01
C GLN A 10 8.40 6.09 0.32
N TRP A 11 8.23 7.08 1.21
CA TRP A 11 6.91 7.66 1.47
C TRP A 11 6.31 8.35 0.26
N ALA A 12 7.12 9.09 -0.51
CA ALA A 12 6.67 9.70 -1.75
C ALA A 12 6.15 8.64 -2.74
N ALA A 13 6.89 7.55 -2.94
CA ALA A 13 6.49 6.44 -3.81
C ALA A 13 5.21 5.74 -3.32
N ILE A 14 5.06 5.51 -2.01
CA ILE A 14 3.84 4.93 -1.43
C ILE A 14 2.63 5.84 -1.70
N CYS A 15 2.79 7.16 -1.49
CA CYS A 15 1.70 8.09 -1.68
C CYS A 15 1.34 8.30 -3.17
N GLU A 16 2.31 8.16 -4.07
CA GLU A 16 2.05 8.07 -5.50
C GLU A 16 1.26 6.80 -5.85
N ALA A 17 1.64 5.64 -5.31
CA ALA A 17 0.90 4.38 -5.53
C ALA A 17 -0.56 4.46 -5.04
N LEU A 18 -0.81 5.15 -3.91
CA LEU A 18 -2.18 5.42 -3.43
C LEU A 18 -3.01 6.22 -4.44
N SER A 19 -2.39 7.08 -5.24
CA SER A 19 -3.07 7.85 -6.29
C SER A 19 -3.53 6.99 -7.46
N ALA A 20 -2.88 5.85 -7.71
CA ALA A 20 -3.25 4.91 -8.76
C ALA A 20 -4.39 3.96 -8.33
N LEU A 21 -4.75 3.91 -7.04
CA LEU A 21 -5.74 2.97 -6.55
C LEU A 21 -7.17 3.32 -7.02
N PRO A 22 -7.97 2.31 -7.42
CA PRO A 22 -9.37 2.50 -7.75
C PRO A 22 -10.18 3.02 -6.54
N PRO A 23 -11.27 3.77 -6.77
CA PRO A 23 -12.12 4.29 -5.69
C PRO A 23 -12.59 3.23 -4.69
N ASN A 24 -12.88 2.02 -5.17
CA ASN A 24 -13.29 0.90 -4.32
C ASN A 24 -12.18 0.47 -3.35
N THR A 25 -10.94 0.31 -3.84
CA THR A 25 -9.81 -0.04 -2.98
C THR A 25 -9.50 1.06 -1.98
N ARG A 26 -9.59 2.32 -2.40
CA ARG A 26 -9.40 3.46 -1.53
C ARG A 26 -10.37 3.48 -0.34
N ARG A 27 -11.62 3.06 -0.55
CA ARG A 27 -12.61 2.86 0.53
C ARG A 27 -12.26 1.67 1.41
N LYS A 28 -11.85 0.54 0.82
CA LYS A 28 -11.42 -0.65 1.55
C LYS A 28 -10.27 -0.39 2.53
N LEU A 29 -9.35 0.52 2.19
CA LEU A 29 -8.30 0.93 3.13
C LEU A 29 -8.89 1.52 4.42
N ILE A 30 -9.94 2.33 4.32
CA ILE A 30 -10.62 2.93 5.48
C ILE A 30 -11.41 1.87 6.25
N GLU A 31 -12.13 1.00 5.54
CA GLU A 31 -12.88 -0.13 6.13
C GLU A 31 -11.94 -1.01 6.96
N LEU A 32 -10.76 -1.35 6.42
CA LEU A 32 -9.75 -2.14 7.13
C LEU A 32 -9.30 -1.48 8.43
N VAL A 33 -9.12 -0.15 8.46
CA VAL A 33 -8.75 0.54 9.71
C VAL A 33 -9.87 0.46 10.75
N LEU A 34 -11.12 0.58 10.33
CA LEU A 34 -12.28 0.48 11.22
C LEU A 34 -12.47 -0.96 11.75
N GLU A 35 -12.17 -1.97 10.93
CA GLU A 35 -12.18 -3.38 11.34
C GLU A 35 -11.12 -3.69 12.42
N GLU A 36 -10.01 -2.96 12.42
CA GLU A 36 -8.93 -3.06 13.42
C GLU A 36 -9.23 -2.23 14.69
N ALA A 37 -10.53 -2.07 15.01
CA ALA A 37 -11.07 -1.44 16.21
C ALA A 37 -10.80 0.07 16.38
N TYR A 38 -10.47 0.80 15.31
CA TYR A 38 -10.42 2.26 15.37
C TYR A 38 -11.83 2.86 15.35
N ALA A 39 -12.09 3.85 16.19
CA ALA A 39 -13.33 4.62 16.07
C ALA A 39 -13.25 5.57 14.86
N VAL A 40 -14.41 5.93 14.32
CA VAL A 40 -14.52 6.89 13.20
C VAL A 40 -13.77 8.20 13.49
N LYS A 41 -13.77 8.64 14.75
CA LYS A 41 -13.05 9.84 15.19
C LYS A 41 -11.54 9.68 15.04
N ASP A 42 -11.00 8.53 15.43
CA ASP A 42 -9.57 8.25 15.38
C ASP A 42 -9.09 8.17 13.93
N VAL A 43 -9.88 7.51 13.07
CA VAL A 43 -9.61 7.47 11.62
C VAL A 43 -9.62 8.89 11.02
N ALA A 44 -10.57 9.73 11.43
CA ALA A 44 -10.64 11.11 10.97
C ALA A 44 -9.39 11.92 11.37
N GLU A 45 -8.89 11.70 12.58
CA GLU A 45 -7.66 12.32 13.08
C GLU A 45 -6.44 11.87 12.29
N LEU A 46 -6.27 10.55 12.07
CA LEU A 46 -5.18 9.99 11.26
C LEU A 46 -5.14 10.57 9.85
N MET A 47 -6.32 10.77 9.24
CA MET A 47 -6.47 11.30 7.88
C MET A 47 -6.44 12.83 7.80
N SER A 48 -6.53 13.52 8.96
CA SER A 48 -6.75 14.96 9.07
C SER A 48 -7.98 15.43 8.28
N VAL A 49 -9.12 14.80 8.54
CA VAL A 49 -10.44 15.13 7.94
C VAL A 49 -11.50 15.18 9.04
N SER A 50 -12.73 15.57 8.69
CA SER A 50 -13.84 15.51 9.66
C SER A 50 -14.39 14.07 9.82
N PRO A 51 -14.92 13.69 10.99
CA PRO A 51 -15.61 12.41 11.17
C PRO A 51 -16.75 12.19 10.16
N SER A 52 -17.44 13.27 9.79
CA SER A 52 -18.49 13.24 8.74
C SER A 52 -17.93 12.85 7.37
N ALA A 53 -16.70 13.28 7.03
CA ALA A 53 -16.04 12.85 5.80
C ALA A 53 -15.75 11.34 5.82
N VAL A 54 -15.28 10.81 6.96
CA VAL A 54 -15.06 9.35 7.14
C VAL A 54 -16.35 8.57 6.95
N SER A 55 -17.45 9.01 7.58
CA SER A 55 -18.77 8.41 7.38
C SER A 55 -19.18 8.41 5.89
N ARG A 56 -18.96 9.52 5.18
CA ARG A 56 -19.25 9.61 3.74
C ARG A 56 -18.39 8.68 2.89
N TYR A 57 -17.13 8.44 3.27
CA TYR A 57 -16.26 7.47 2.60
C TYR A 57 -16.80 6.05 2.74
N ILE A 58 -17.18 5.65 3.96
CA ILE A 58 -17.75 4.32 4.26
C ILE A 58 -19.04 4.10 3.47
N HIS A 59 -19.95 5.09 3.47
CA HIS A 59 -21.20 4.99 2.71
C HIS A 59 -21.04 5.22 1.20
N GLY A 60 -19.82 5.48 0.72
CA GLY A 60 -19.54 5.62 -0.69
C GLY A 60 -20.07 6.87 -1.37
N THR A 61 -20.52 7.86 -0.59
CA THR A 61 -20.98 9.17 -1.11
C THR A 61 -19.83 10.15 -1.33
N LEU A 62 -18.61 9.75 -0.98
CA LEU A 62 -17.37 10.46 -1.21
C LEU A 62 -16.23 9.45 -1.39
N VAL A 63 -15.23 9.79 -2.19
CA VAL A 63 -14.00 8.98 -2.35
C VAL A 63 -12.87 9.68 -1.60
N PRO A 64 -12.09 8.97 -0.77
CA PRO A 64 -10.98 9.58 -0.07
C PRO A 64 -9.88 10.00 -1.05
N GLY A 65 -9.41 11.23 -0.89
CA GLY A 65 -8.30 11.79 -1.67
C GLY A 65 -6.96 11.16 -1.28
N THR A 66 -6.00 11.20 -2.20
CA THR A 66 -4.65 10.64 -2.01
C THR A 66 -3.97 11.18 -0.76
N GLY A 67 -4.04 12.49 -0.51
CA GLY A 67 -3.41 13.09 0.67
C GLY A 67 -3.99 12.59 2.00
N ALA A 68 -5.29 12.31 2.05
CA ALA A 68 -5.93 11.77 3.26
C ALA A 68 -5.54 10.31 3.50
N LEU A 69 -5.42 9.50 2.44
CA LEU A 69 -4.92 8.12 2.52
C LEU A 69 -3.43 8.06 2.87
N CYS A 70 -2.62 8.94 2.31
CA CYS A 70 -1.19 9.04 2.61
C CYS A 70 -0.98 9.29 4.11
N ARG A 71 -1.72 10.26 4.70
CA ARG A 71 -1.70 10.51 6.14
C ARG A 71 -2.21 9.33 6.96
N LEU A 72 -3.26 8.64 6.51
CA LEU A 72 -3.75 7.43 7.17
C LEU A 72 -2.63 6.40 7.34
N VAL A 73 -1.92 6.08 6.25
CA VAL A 73 -0.86 5.07 6.25
C VAL A 73 0.35 5.52 7.08
N MET A 74 0.76 6.78 6.95
CA MET A 74 1.89 7.33 7.70
C MET A 74 1.64 7.36 9.22
N ASN A 75 0.43 7.75 9.63
CA ASN A 75 0.09 7.93 11.04
C ASN A 75 -0.44 6.65 11.70
N ALA A 76 -0.77 5.62 10.92
CA ALA A 76 -1.17 4.31 11.45
C ALA A 76 -0.06 3.68 12.29
N GLN A 77 -0.46 2.92 13.31
CA GLN A 77 0.45 2.07 14.09
C GLN A 77 1.13 1.03 13.18
N PRO A 78 2.36 0.58 13.51
CA PRO A 78 3.17 -0.27 12.62
C PRO A 78 2.43 -1.48 12.06
N GLU A 79 1.72 -2.24 12.90
CA GLU A 79 1.01 -3.45 12.49
C GLU A 79 -0.12 -3.16 11.50
N LEU A 80 -0.86 -2.07 11.72
CA LEU A 80 -1.92 -1.62 10.81
C LEU A 80 -1.31 -1.07 9.52
N ARG A 81 -0.23 -0.31 9.62
CA ARG A 81 0.51 0.23 8.47
C ARG A 81 0.95 -0.90 7.55
N ASP A 82 1.48 -1.99 8.08
CA ASP A 82 1.89 -3.16 7.29
C ASP A 82 0.70 -3.80 6.56
N LYS A 83 -0.45 -3.95 7.23
CA LYS A 83 -1.68 -4.45 6.60
C LYS A 83 -2.17 -3.53 5.47
N LEU A 84 -2.15 -2.22 5.70
CA LEU A 84 -2.51 -1.22 4.70
C LEU A 84 -1.57 -1.30 3.50
N LEU A 85 -0.25 -1.28 3.72
CA LEU A 85 0.76 -1.37 2.68
C LEU A 85 0.65 -2.68 1.88
N ALA A 86 0.35 -3.80 2.54
CA ALA A 86 0.10 -5.07 1.87
C ALA A 86 -1.12 -5.01 0.94
N LEU A 87 -2.21 -4.35 1.35
CA LEU A 87 -3.39 -4.17 0.51
C LEU A 87 -3.10 -3.25 -0.69
N VAL A 88 -2.33 -2.18 -0.49
CA VAL A 88 -1.86 -1.29 -1.56
C VAL A 88 -1.02 -2.10 -2.55
N ALA A 89 0.02 -2.79 -2.08
CA ALA A 89 0.94 -3.58 -2.90
C ALA A 89 0.19 -4.65 -3.71
N LYS A 90 -0.71 -5.42 -3.08
CA LYS A 90 -1.52 -6.44 -3.76
C LYS A 90 -2.41 -5.84 -4.84
N THR A 91 -3.01 -4.68 -4.59
CA THR A 91 -3.86 -4.03 -5.59
C THR A 91 -3.03 -3.51 -6.76
N THR A 92 -1.93 -2.81 -6.48
CA THR A 92 -1.02 -2.30 -7.51
C THR A 92 -0.47 -3.45 -8.35
N TRP A 93 -0.04 -4.55 -7.73
CA TRP A 93 0.39 -5.76 -8.45
C TRP A 93 -0.68 -6.28 -9.40
N ASN A 94 -1.93 -6.40 -8.94
CA ASN A 94 -3.02 -6.88 -9.80
C ASN A 94 -3.26 -5.95 -10.99
N LEU A 95 -3.15 -4.63 -10.81
CA LEU A 95 -3.25 -3.67 -11.90
C LEU A 95 -2.10 -3.85 -12.90
N THR A 96 -0.86 -3.92 -12.40
CA THR A 96 0.34 -4.16 -13.21
C THR A 96 0.24 -5.47 -13.98
N TYR A 97 -0.11 -6.57 -13.30
CA TYR A 97 -0.29 -7.88 -13.90
C TYR A 97 -1.32 -7.87 -15.03
N ASN A 98 -2.45 -7.18 -14.85
CA ASN A 98 -3.45 -7.05 -15.90
C ASN A 98 -2.91 -6.29 -17.11
N VAL A 99 -2.11 -5.24 -16.92
CA VAL A 99 -1.44 -4.54 -18.03
C VAL A 99 -0.45 -5.48 -18.73
N LEU A 100 0.43 -6.15 -17.97
CA LEU A 100 1.43 -7.09 -18.49
C LEU A 100 0.79 -8.21 -19.32
N LYS A 101 -0.30 -8.78 -18.82
CA LYS A 101 -1.06 -9.82 -19.53
C LYS A 101 -1.58 -9.35 -20.89
N ASN A 102 -1.98 -8.09 -21.01
CA ASN A 102 -2.49 -7.53 -22.27
C ASN A 102 -1.38 -7.16 -23.25
N ILE A 103 -0.15 -6.92 -22.77
CA ILE A 103 0.98 -6.62 -23.65
C ILE A 103 1.84 -7.85 -23.98
N ALA A 104 1.65 -8.98 -23.31
CA ALA A 104 2.46 -10.19 -23.45
C ALA A 104 2.57 -10.77 -24.88
N ALA A 105 1.70 -10.36 -25.81
CA ALA A 105 1.78 -10.74 -27.22
C ALA A 105 2.76 -9.88 -28.04
N HIS A 106 3.36 -8.85 -27.45
CA HIS A 106 4.31 -7.96 -28.11
C HIS A 106 5.75 -8.31 -27.72
N ASP A 107 6.67 -8.27 -28.69
CA ASP A 107 8.09 -8.58 -28.48
C ASP A 107 8.74 -7.72 -27.39
N TYR A 108 8.30 -6.47 -27.22
CA TYR A 108 8.81 -5.58 -26.16
C TYR A 108 8.36 -5.98 -24.75
N ALA A 109 7.26 -6.73 -24.62
CA ALA A 109 6.73 -7.10 -23.33
C ALA A 109 7.58 -8.15 -22.60
N SER A 110 8.33 -8.99 -23.33
CA SER A 110 9.21 -9.98 -22.69
C SER A 110 10.30 -9.28 -21.87
N THR A 111 10.95 -8.25 -22.44
CA THR A 111 11.99 -7.46 -21.74
C THR A 111 11.43 -6.80 -20.48
N VAL A 112 10.27 -6.16 -20.56
CA VAL A 112 9.64 -5.52 -19.39
C VAL A 112 9.26 -6.55 -18.32
N ILE A 113 8.75 -7.71 -18.72
CA ILE A 113 8.39 -8.79 -17.78
C ILE A 113 9.64 -9.35 -17.09
N GLU A 114 10.72 -9.56 -17.84
CA GLU A 114 12.01 -10.02 -17.30
C GLU A 114 12.59 -9.03 -16.30
N GLU A 115 12.63 -7.73 -16.64
CA GLU A 115 13.10 -6.67 -15.73
C GLU A 115 12.30 -6.64 -14.42
N ILE A 116 10.97 -6.77 -14.49
CA ILE A 116 10.12 -6.84 -13.30
C ILE A 116 10.40 -8.11 -12.48
N ALA A 117 10.56 -9.26 -13.15
CA ALA A 117 10.86 -10.53 -12.48
C ALA A 117 12.21 -10.49 -11.75
N ASP A 118 13.22 -9.87 -12.35
CA ASP A 118 14.53 -9.66 -11.74
C ASP A 118 14.43 -8.80 -10.49
N GLU A 119 13.70 -7.68 -10.53
CA GLU A 119 13.55 -6.83 -9.35
C GLU A 119 12.76 -7.48 -8.21
N ILE A 120 11.73 -8.28 -8.54
CA ILE A 120 11.02 -9.09 -7.54
C ILE A 120 12.00 -10.09 -6.90
N SER A 121 12.85 -10.73 -7.70
CA SER A 121 13.82 -11.72 -7.22
C SER A 121 14.82 -11.07 -6.25
N ARG A 122 15.37 -9.90 -6.59
CA ARG A 122 16.27 -9.13 -5.70
C ARG A 122 15.58 -8.71 -4.39
N LEU A 123 14.31 -8.32 -4.46
CA LEU A 123 13.53 -7.97 -3.26
C LEU A 123 13.35 -9.19 -2.35
N LEU A 124 13.05 -10.36 -2.92
CA LEU A 124 12.90 -11.60 -2.15
C LEU A 124 14.21 -12.04 -1.49
N GLU A 125 15.34 -11.87 -2.17
CA GLU A 125 16.67 -12.12 -1.59
C GLU A 125 16.94 -11.21 -0.40
N THR A 126 16.67 -9.90 -0.54
CA THR A 126 16.80 -8.93 0.55
C THR A 126 15.95 -9.30 1.76
N ILE A 127 14.70 -9.72 1.54
CA ILE A 127 13.80 -10.17 2.62
C ILE A 127 14.36 -11.43 3.29
N LYS A 128 14.83 -12.40 2.50
CA LYS A 128 15.41 -13.64 3.01
C LYS A 128 16.66 -13.41 3.84
N GLU A 129 17.53 -12.48 3.44
CA GLU A 129 18.71 -12.11 4.21
C GLU A 129 18.35 -11.46 5.55
N LYS A 130 17.38 -10.55 5.56
CA LYS A 130 16.88 -9.89 6.78
C LYS A 130 16.22 -10.88 7.75
N HIS A 131 15.57 -11.92 7.25
CA HIS A 131 14.79 -12.88 8.05
C HIS A 131 15.49 -14.24 8.23
N SER A 132 16.68 -14.44 7.67
CA SER A 132 17.49 -15.64 7.90
C SER A 132 18.00 -15.62 9.34
N PRO A 133 17.71 -16.64 10.17
CA PRO A 133 18.25 -16.71 11.52
C PRO A 133 19.78 -16.75 11.39
N ARG A 134 20.47 -15.73 11.92
CA ARG A 134 21.92 -15.79 12.10
C ARG A 134 22.21 -17.07 12.86
N LYS A 135 22.80 -18.06 12.18
CA LYS A 135 23.39 -19.22 12.85
C LYS A 135 24.45 -18.64 13.78
N GLN A 136 24.15 -18.58 15.08
CA GLN A 136 25.14 -18.26 16.09
C GLN A 136 26.14 -19.42 16.06
N ALA A 137 27.33 -19.13 15.54
CA ALA A 137 28.51 -19.97 15.62
C ALA A 137 29.24 -19.67 16.94
#